data_AF-B0KBM2-F1
#
_entry.id   AF-B0KBM2-F1
#
_cell.length_a   1.000
_cell.length_b   1.000
_cell.length_c   1.000
_cell.angle_alpha   90.00
_cell.angle_beta   90.00
_cell.angle_gamma   90.00
#
_symmetry.space_group_name_H-M   'P 1'
#
loop_
_entity.id
_entity.type
_entity.pdbx_description
1 polymer ?
#
loop_
_entity_poly.entity_id
_entity_poly.type
_entity_poly.pdbx_seq_one_letter_code
_entity_poly.pdbx_strand_id
1 'polypeptide(L)'
;MGSIKKRGNKYQVIIELEKDINEKRIRRYFTANSEAEAKKILTEQEYQLQQNCFVIPTEVTFGEFLNYWFDNYVKIKNEKNNTNCIQTYIRQIHYPQVGQYTICKG
;
A
#
# COMPACT_ATOMS: atom_id res chain seq x y z
N MET A 1 8.60 7.90 9.44
CA MET A 1 9.00 8.05 10.87
C MET A 1 7.77 7.85 11.73
N GLY A 2 7.90 7.15 12.86
CA GLY A 2 6.78 6.98 13.79
C GLY A 2 6.87 7.90 15.01
N SER A 3 5.77 8.06 15.73
CA SER A 3 5.70 8.79 17.00
C SER A 3 4.77 8.10 18.00
N ILE A 4 5.03 8.28 19.29
CA ILE A 4 4.18 7.74 20.36
C ILE A 4 3.56 8.91 21.10
N LYS A 5 2.24 8.87 21.27
CA LYS A 5 1.46 9.87 21.99
C LYS A 5 0.68 9.22 23.13
N LYS A 6 0.79 9.73 24.35
CA LYS A 6 -0.04 9.28 25.48
C LYS A 6 -1.48 9.80 25.33
N ARG A 7 -2.48 8.94 25.50
CA ARG A 7 -3.91 9.26 25.43
C ARG A 7 -4.62 8.64 26.65
N GLY A 8 -4.74 9.44 27.71
CA GLY A 8 -5.26 8.96 29.00
C GLY A 8 -4.38 7.85 29.59
N ASN A 9 -4.97 6.67 29.81
CA ASN A 9 -4.28 5.49 30.33
C ASN A 9 -3.63 4.62 29.24
N LYS A 10 -3.76 4.98 27.96
CA LYS A 10 -3.20 4.22 26.83
C LYS A 10 -2.17 5.04 26.07
N TYR A 11 -1.39 4.35 25.25
CA TYR A 11 -0.42 4.93 24.34
C TYR A 11 -0.90 4.71 22.90
N GLN A 12 -0.76 5.72 22.06
CA GLN A 12 -1.06 5.66 20.64
C GLN A 12 0.26 5.74 19.86
N VAL A 13 0.52 4.76 19.01
CA VAL A 13 1.64 4.77 18.07
C VAL A 13 1.11 5.26 16.73
N ILE A 14 1.76 6.26 16.16
CA ILE A 14 1.42 6.87 14.87
C ILE A 14 2.58 6.57 13.92
N ILE A 15 2.31 5.84 12.84
CA ILE A 15 3.30 5.53 11.81
C ILE A 15 2.95 6.35 10.58
N GLU A 16 3.88 7.22 10.15
CA GLU A 16 3.76 7.93 8.87
C GLU A 16 4.30 7.03 7.75
N LEU A 17 3.44 6.80 6.76
CA LEU A 17 3.71 6.00 5.57
C LEU A 17 4.01 6.90 4.38
N GLU A 18 4.43 6.28 3.27
CA GLU A 18 4.60 6.98 2.00
C GLU A 18 3.27 7.57 1.51
N LYS A 19 3.37 8.55 0.61
CA LYS A 19 2.21 9.23 0.06
C LYS A 19 1.43 8.27 -0.85
N ASP A 20 0.11 8.42 -0.83
CA ASP A 20 -0.77 7.77 -1.80
C ASP A 20 -0.49 8.27 -3.23
N ILE A 21 -1.03 7.58 -4.25
CA ILE A 21 -0.99 7.99 -5.66
C ILE A 21 -1.55 9.40 -5.90
N ASN A 22 -2.39 9.87 -4.97
CA ASN A 22 -2.97 11.22 -4.95
C ASN A 22 -2.17 12.23 -4.11
N GLU A 23 -0.91 11.91 -3.77
CA GLU A 23 -0.01 12.66 -2.88
C GLU A 23 -0.51 12.88 -1.45
N LYS A 24 -1.59 12.21 -1.04
CA LYS A 24 -2.14 12.33 0.31
C LYS A 24 -1.26 11.59 1.32
N ARG A 25 -1.04 12.21 2.49
CA ARG A 25 -0.31 11.60 3.61
C ARG A 25 -1.12 10.44 4.17
N ILE A 26 -0.53 9.25 4.22
CA ILE A 26 -1.13 8.07 4.85
C ILE A 26 -0.53 7.89 6.24
N ARG A 27 -1.39 7.71 7.25
CA ARG A 27 -0.99 7.46 8.63
C ARG A 27 -1.70 6.24 9.19
N ARG A 28 -0.98 5.39 9.90
CA ARG A 28 -1.54 4.27 10.67
C ARG A 28 -1.44 4.53 12.16
N TYR A 29 -2.46 4.07 12.87
CA TYR A 29 -2.60 4.25 14.31
C TYR A 29 -2.68 2.89 14.98
N PHE A 30 -1.83 2.67 15.98
CA PHE A 30 -1.89 1.52 16.86
C PHE A 30 -2.10 1.99 18.29
N THR A 31 -2.70 1.14 19.12
CA THR A 31 -2.92 1.41 20.54
C THR A 31 -2.21 0.38 21.39
N ALA A 32 -1.52 0.86 22.43
CA ALA A 32 -0.84 0.04 23.43
C ALA A 32 -1.31 0.42 24.83
N ASN A 33 -1.23 -0.51 25.77
CA ASN A 33 -1.60 -0.28 27.17
C ASN A 33 -0.40 0.18 28.00
N SER A 34 0.83 -0.03 27.52
CA SER A 34 2.06 0.42 28.19
C SER A 34 3.02 1.12 27.23
N GLU A 35 3.94 1.91 27.78
CA GLU A 35 4.99 2.58 26.99
C GLU A 35 5.96 1.58 26.37
N ALA A 36 6.28 0.49 27.09
CA ALA A 36 7.16 -0.56 26.60
C ALA A 36 6.54 -1.30 25.39
N GLU A 37 5.24 -1.57 25.44
CA GLU A 37 4.49 -2.15 24.34
C GLU A 37 4.41 -1.18 23.16
N ALA A 38 4.18 0.12 23.40
CA ALA A 38 4.18 1.14 22.36
C ALA A 38 5.53 1.24 21.64
N LYS A 39 6.64 1.16 22.38
CA LYS A 39 8.01 1.14 21.80
C LYS A 39 8.24 -0.12 20.97
N LYS A 40 7.83 -1.29 21.44
CA LYS A 40 7.92 -2.54 20.66
C LYS A 40 7.16 -2.45 19.35
N ILE A 41 5.92 -1.96 19.37
CA ILE A 41 5.10 -1.76 18.17
C ILE A 41 5.80 -0.79 17.22
N LEU A 42 6.31 0.34 17.72
CA LEU A 42 7.03 1.31 16.90
C LEU A 42 8.24 0.69 16.20
N THR A 43 9.11 0.00 16.95
CA THR A 43 10.31 -0.65 16.41
C THR A 43 9.96 -1.72 15.37
N GLU A 44 8.96 -2.57 15.64
CA GLU A 44 8.52 -3.59 14.69
C GLU A 44 8.02 -2.95 13.39
N GLN A 45 7.16 -1.93 13.47
CA GLN A 45 6.62 -1.27 12.28
C GLN A 45 7.71 -0.54 11.48
N GLU A 46 8.67 0.09 12.16
CA GLU A 46 9.81 0.73 11.49
C GLU A 46 10.72 -0.30 10.81
N TYR A 47 10.95 -1.46 11.42
CA TYR A 47 11.71 -2.56 10.83
C TYR A 47 11.03 -3.13 9.58
N GLN A 48 9.70 -3.31 9.61
CA GLN A 48 8.91 -3.74 8.46
C GLN A 48 8.96 -2.72 7.31
N LEU A 49 8.92 -1.42 7.63
CA LEU A 49 9.07 -0.33 6.65
C LEU A 49 10.45 -0.32 6.01
N GLN A 50 11.51 -0.47 6.79
CA GLN A 50 12.89 -0.45 6.28
C GLN A 50 13.21 -1.61 5.35
N GLN A 51 12.59 -2.78 5.56
CA GLN A 51 12.83 -3.95 4.71
C GLN A 51 12.06 -3.94 3.39
N ASN A 52 11.32 -2.88 3.06
CA ASN A 52 10.35 -2.88 1.94
C ASN A 52 9.33 -4.02 2.02
N CYS A 53 9.18 -4.67 3.18
CA CYS A 53 8.17 -5.70 3.43
C CYS A 53 6.83 -5.08 3.87
N PHE A 54 6.79 -3.76 4.06
CA PHE A 54 5.57 -3.04 4.38
C PHE A 54 4.70 -2.86 3.13
N VAL A 55 3.89 -3.87 2.85
CA VAL A 55 2.78 -3.75 1.90
C VAL A 55 1.66 -3.03 2.64
N ILE A 56 1.34 -1.80 2.23
CA ILE A 56 0.08 -1.17 2.62
C ILE A 56 -1.02 -2.12 2.11
N PRO A 57 -1.84 -2.73 2.98
CA PRO A 57 -3.05 -3.40 2.56
C PRO A 57 -4.03 -2.30 2.17
N THR A 58 -3.82 -1.75 1.00
CA THR A 58 -4.86 -1.05 0.26
C THR A 58 -5.79 -2.13 -0.28
N GLU A 59 -7.09 -1.88 -0.27
CA GLU A 59 -8.09 -2.71 -0.94
C GLU A 59 -7.91 -2.57 -2.46
N VAL A 60 -6.73 -2.93 -2.98
CA VAL A 60 -6.41 -2.85 -4.39
C VAL A 60 -7.06 -4.05 -5.05
N THR A 61 -7.96 -3.75 -5.96
CA THR A 61 -8.49 -4.73 -6.89
C THR A 61 -7.41 -5.16 -7.87
N PHE A 62 -7.49 -6.39 -8.37
CA PHE A 62 -6.53 -6.89 -9.34
C PHE A 62 -6.45 -6.02 -10.60
N GLY A 63 -7.58 -5.40 -10.99
CA GLY A 63 -7.61 -4.43 -12.08
C GLY A 63 -6.81 -3.16 -11.81
N GLU A 64 -6.89 -2.62 -10.59
CA GLU A 64 -6.11 -1.44 -10.19
C GLU A 64 -4.60 -1.73 -10.15
N PHE A 65 -4.20 -2.89 -9.65
CA PHE A 65 -2.81 -3.33 -9.68
C PHE A 65 -2.28 -3.45 -11.12
N LEU A 66 -3.05 -4.08 -12.03
CA LEU A 66 -2.64 -4.23 -13.42
C LEU A 66 -2.52 -2.87 -14.14
N ASN A 67 -3.42 -1.92 -13.85
CA ASN A 67 -3.32 -0.57 -14.39
C ASN A 67 -2.05 0.14 -13.90
N TYR A 68 -1.76 0.07 -12.59
CA TYR A 68 -0.54 0.62 -12.03
C TYR A 68 0.71 -0.01 -12.66
N TRP A 69 0.75 -1.33 -12.81
CA TRP A 69 1.85 -2.03 -13.44
C TRP A 69 2.03 -1.63 -14.90
N PHE A 70 0.94 -1.51 -15.65
CA PHE A 70 0.96 -1.11 -17.05
C PHE A 70 1.51 0.32 -17.22
N ASP A 71 1.04 1.26 -16.41
CA ASP A 71 1.44 2.66 -16.51
C ASP A 71 2.89 2.90 -16.08
N ASN A 72 3.37 2.23 -15.03
CA ASN A 72 4.69 2.49 -14.46
C ASN A 72 5.81 1.62 -15.05
N TYR A 73 5.51 0.46 -15.62
CA TYR A 73 6.55 -0.47 -16.10
C TYR A 73 6.42 -0.80 -17.59
N VAL A 74 5.19 -0.99 -18.11
CA VAL A 74 4.98 -1.41 -19.50
C VAL A 74 5.10 -0.23 -20.46
N LYS A 75 4.51 0.93 -20.12
CA LYS A 75 4.59 2.15 -20.95
C LYS A 75 6.00 2.72 -21.07
N ILE A 76 6.80 2.61 -20.03
CA ILE A 76 8.16 3.16 -20.00
C ILE A 76 9.12 2.31 -20.85
N LYS A 77 8.93 0.99 -20.89
CA LYS A 77 9.87 0.05 -21.54
C LYS A 77 9.53 -0.32 -22.98
N ASN A 78 8.29 -0.13 -23.44
CA ASN A 78 7.84 -0.67 -24.73
C ASN A 78 7.50 0.43 -25.75
N GLU A 79 7.70 0.11 -27.03
CA GLU A 79 7.21 0.91 -28.15
C GLU A 79 5.68 1.02 -28.16
N LYS A 80 5.18 2.14 -28.68
CA LYS A 80 3.77 2.59 -28.62
C LYS A 80 2.74 1.57 -29.12
N ASN A 81 3.13 0.72 -30.08
CA ASN A 81 2.23 -0.28 -30.66
C ASN A 81 2.05 -1.49 -29.75
N ASN A 82 3.11 -1.91 -29.06
CA ASN A 82 3.07 -3.08 -28.17
C ASN A 82 2.28 -2.78 -26.89
N THR A 83 2.32 -1.51 -26.44
CA THR A 83 1.54 -1.03 -25.30
C THR A 83 0.03 -1.07 -25.55
N ASN A 84 -0.43 -0.73 -26.76
CA ASN A 84 -1.87 -0.73 -27.10
C ASN A 84 -2.49 -2.14 -27.06
N CYS A 85 -1.75 -3.15 -27.53
CA CYS A 85 -2.19 -4.55 -27.47
C CYS A 85 -2.34 -5.03 -26.03
N ILE A 86 -1.35 -4.74 -25.17
CA ILE A 86 -1.36 -5.11 -23.75
C ILE A 86 -2.50 -4.40 -23.01
N GLN A 87 -2.73 -3.11 -23.29
CA GLN A 87 -3.83 -2.36 -22.68
C GLN A 87 -5.20 -2.93 -23.04
N THR A 88 -5.38 -3.33 -24.30
CA THR A 88 -6.62 -3.94 -24.78
C THR A 88 -6.86 -5.29 -24.11
N TYR A 89 -5.80 -6.11 -23.98
CA TYR A 89 -5.85 -7.40 -23.31
C TYR A 89 -6.23 -7.29 -21.82
N ILE A 90 -5.60 -6.35 -21.09
CA ILE A 90 -5.93 -6.08 -19.68
C ILE A 90 -7.41 -5.67 -19.53
N ARG A 91 -7.91 -4.78 -20.40
CA ARG A 91 -9.28 -4.25 -20.33
C ARG A 91 -10.36 -5.26 -20.74
N GLN A 92 -10.11 -6.04 -21.79
CA GLN A 92 -11.13 -6.92 -22.37
C GLN A 92 -11.21 -8.29 -21.71
N ILE A 93 -10.09 -8.80 -21.18
CA ILE A 93 -10.02 -10.19 -20.70
C ILE A 93 -9.86 -10.23 -19.18
N HIS A 94 -8.88 -9.51 -18.63
CA HIS A 94 -8.59 -9.62 -17.20
C HIS A 94 -9.57 -8.83 -16.33
N TYR A 95 -9.99 -7.64 -16.77
CA TYR A 95 -10.90 -6.81 -15.99
C TYR A 95 -12.27 -7.50 -15.74
N PRO A 96 -12.94 -8.10 -16.75
CA PRO A 96 -14.23 -8.75 -16.56
C PRO A 96 -14.18 -10.06 -15.77
N GLN A 97 -13.05 -10.79 -15.83
CA GLN A 97 -12.94 -12.10 -15.18
C GLN A 97 -12.48 -12.00 -13.73
N VAL A 98 -11.49 -11.15 -13.46
CA VAL A 98 -10.80 -11.14 -12.17
C VAL A 98 -10.49 -9.73 -11.64
N GLY A 99 -10.70 -8.70 -12.46
CA GLY A 99 -10.33 -7.32 -12.13
C GLY A 99 -11.03 -6.76 -10.90
N GLN A 100 -12.23 -7.24 -10.58
CA GLN A 100 -13.04 -6.80 -9.44
C GLN A 100 -12.61 -7.37 -8.08
N TYR A 101 -11.76 -8.42 -8.06
CA TYR A 101 -11.36 -9.06 -6.81
C TYR A 101 -10.19 -8.32 -6.17
N THR A 102 -10.30 -8.06 -4.87
CA THR A 102 -9.22 -7.50 -4.05
C THR A 102 -8.09 -8.52 -3.91
N ILE A 103 -6.86 -8.10 -4.19
CA ILE A 103 -5.67 -8.97 -4.06
C ILE A 103 -5.25 -9.11 -2.60
N CYS A 104 -5.46 -8.06 -1.79
CA CYS A 104 -5.23 -8.08 -0.36
C CYS A 104 -6.56 -7.86 0.36
N LYS A 105 -7.05 -8.89 1.07
CA LYS A 105 -8.06 -8.70 2.12
C LYS A 105 -7.33 -8.27 3.39
N GLY A 106 -7.72 -7.12 3.93
CA GLY A 106 -7.22 -6.61 5.21
C GLY A 106 -7.60 -7.48 6.40
#